data_AF-M4RN30-F1
#
_entry.id   AF-M4RN30-F1
#
_cell.length_a   1.000
_cell.length_b   1.000
_cell.length_c   1.000
_cell.angle_alpha   90.00
_cell.angle_beta   90.00
_cell.angle_gamma   90.00
#
_symmetry.space_group_name_H-M   'P 1'
#
loop_
_entity.id
_entity.type
_entity.pdbx_description
1 polymer ?
#
loop_
_entity_poly.entity_id
_entity_poly.type
_entity_poly.pdbx_seq_one_letter_code
_entity_poly.pdbx_strand_id
1 'polypeptide(L)'
;MNQTQDVEGEFLADDVISDTLLELITRMFKEQWPVLTSTVKSLDTWVEQNPKKSEIPRTIGKHDFTIGDITEQRAIGTFHQWKVQRIVDCYQQFDEQQKCLVDTFLESVDGLDSMQIHIKNRLSRVNNKLVTLN
;
A
#
# COMPACT_ATOMS: atom_id res chain seq x y z
N MET A 1 -20.81 2.53 -7.99
CA MET A 1 -19.58 1.78 -8.32
C MET A 1 -19.23 2.16 -9.74
N ASN A 2 -17.95 2.46 -10.04
CA ASN A 2 -17.55 2.69 -11.43
C ASN A 2 -17.73 1.36 -12.17
N GLN A 3 -18.53 1.35 -13.23
CA GLN A 3 -18.61 0.22 -14.16
C GLN A 3 -17.38 0.29 -15.07
N THR A 4 -16.74 -0.84 -15.30
CA THR A 4 -15.72 -0.95 -16.35
C THR A 4 -16.42 -0.71 -17.68
N GLN A 5 -16.04 0.36 -18.37
CA GLN A 5 -16.40 0.53 -19.77
C GLN A 5 -15.55 -0.43 -20.61
N ASP A 6 -16.14 -0.90 -21.70
CA ASP A 6 -15.39 -1.61 -22.72
C ASP A 6 -14.29 -0.69 -23.27
N VAL A 7 -13.09 -1.25 -23.46
CA VAL A 7 -11.98 -0.51 -24.06
C VAL A 7 -12.30 -0.29 -25.53
N GLU A 8 -12.55 0.96 -25.93
CA GLU A 8 -12.72 1.33 -27.33
C GLU A 8 -11.34 1.55 -27.98
N GLY A 9 -10.97 0.66 -28.90
CA GLY A 9 -9.71 0.73 -29.65
C GLY A 9 -8.58 -0.14 -29.07
N GLU A 10 -7.49 -0.25 -29.82
CA GLU A 10 -6.28 -0.95 -29.38
C GLU A 10 -5.35 0.00 -28.61
N PHE A 11 -4.65 -0.52 -27.60
CA PHE A 11 -3.52 0.21 -27.00
C PHE A 11 -2.40 0.38 -28.04
N LEU A 12 -1.61 1.44 -27.91
CA LEU A 12 -0.46 1.65 -28.78
C LEU A 12 0.49 0.45 -28.66
N ALA A 13 0.92 -0.07 -29.80
CA ALA A 13 2.01 -1.04 -29.84
C ALA A 13 3.27 -0.37 -29.27
N ASP A 14 4.03 -1.14 -28.48
CA ASP A 14 5.29 -0.70 -27.87
C ASP A 14 5.16 0.55 -26.98
N ASP A 15 4.04 0.67 -26.25
CA ASP A 15 3.88 1.74 -25.26
C ASP A 15 4.98 1.64 -24.18
N VAL A 16 5.63 2.76 -23.91
CA VAL A 16 6.73 2.88 -22.95
C VAL A 16 6.34 3.79 -21.82
N ILE A 17 6.70 3.39 -20.60
CA ILE A 17 6.53 4.25 -19.44
C ILE A 17 7.52 5.41 -19.56
N SER A 18 7.03 6.64 -19.52
CA SER A 18 7.88 7.84 -19.53
C SER A 18 8.87 7.84 -18.37
N ASP A 19 10.13 8.22 -18.61
CA ASP A 19 11.19 8.30 -17.60
C ASP A 19 10.76 9.14 -16.39
N THR A 20 10.07 10.25 -16.62
CA THR A 20 9.56 11.14 -15.56
C THR A 20 8.52 10.46 -14.66
N LEU A 21 7.77 9.49 -15.19
CA LEU A 21 6.83 8.70 -14.42
C LEU A 21 7.56 7.63 -13.59
N LEU A 22 8.62 7.03 -14.14
CA LEU A 22 9.49 6.10 -13.40
C LEU A 22 10.15 6.80 -12.20
N GLU A 23 10.64 8.03 -12.38
CA GLU A 23 11.18 8.85 -11.29
C GLU A 23 10.14 9.10 -10.20
N LEU A 24 8.91 9.44 -10.60
CA LEU A 24 7.81 9.65 -9.65
C LEU A 24 7.46 8.37 -8.87
N ILE A 25 7.35 7.23 -9.55
CA ILE A 25 7.04 5.94 -8.93
C ILE A 25 8.15 5.53 -7.96
N THR A 26 9.41 5.71 -8.35
CA THR A 26 10.58 5.46 -7.49
C THR A 26 10.49 6.31 -6.22
N ARG A 27 10.15 7.60 -6.35
CA ARG A 27 9.94 8.48 -5.19
C ARG A 27 8.77 8.03 -4.32
N MET A 28 7.67 7.54 -4.91
CA MET A 28 6.53 7.01 -4.14
C MET A 28 6.95 5.81 -3.29
N PHE A 29 7.75 4.87 -3.82
CA PHE A 29 8.29 3.78 -3.03
C PHE A 29 9.22 4.28 -1.93
N LYS A 30 10.16 5.18 -2.25
CA LYS A 30 11.12 5.73 -1.29
C LYS A 30 10.48 6.53 -0.15
N GLU A 31 9.51 7.38 -0.45
CA GLU A 31 8.97 8.37 0.51
C GLU A 31 7.67 7.88 1.16
N GLN A 32 6.77 7.26 0.40
CA GLN A 32 5.43 6.88 0.90
C GLN A 32 5.38 5.44 1.42
N TRP A 33 6.15 4.49 0.88
CA TRP A 33 6.08 3.10 1.35
C TRP A 33 6.57 2.90 2.80
N PRO A 34 7.62 3.58 3.30
CA PRO A 34 8.00 3.52 4.71
C PRO A 34 6.88 3.95 5.65
N VAL A 35 6.08 4.95 5.26
CA VAL A 35 4.89 5.40 5.99
C VAL A 35 3.84 4.30 6.07
N LEU A 36 3.62 3.55 4.99
CA LEU A 36 2.69 2.41 4.97
C LEU A 36 3.19 1.26 5.85
N THR A 37 4.48 0.93 5.76
CA THR A 37 5.13 -0.11 6.58
C THR A 37 5.06 0.23 8.07
N SER A 38 5.38 1.47 8.42
CA SER A 38 5.24 2.01 9.77
C SER A 38 3.79 1.98 10.27
N THR A 39 2.82 2.29 9.40
CA THR A 39 1.39 2.20 9.73
C THR A 39 1.00 0.77 10.08
N VAL A 40 1.43 -0.22 9.29
CA VAL A 40 1.11 -1.64 9.52
C VAL A 40 1.66 -2.11 10.86
N LYS A 41 2.95 -1.86 11.11
CA LYS A 41 3.60 -2.21 12.37
C LYS A 41 2.92 -1.56 13.59
N SER A 42 2.56 -0.28 13.46
CA SER A 42 1.92 0.47 14.54
C SER A 42 0.51 -0.05 14.83
N LEU A 43 -0.24 -0.42 13.79
CA LEU A 43 -1.57 -0.97 13.97
C LEU A 43 -1.53 -2.37 14.57
N ASP A 44 -0.60 -3.21 14.15
CA ASP A 44 -0.40 -4.53 14.78
C ASP A 44 -0.14 -4.38 16.28
N THR A 45 0.75 -3.46 16.66
CA THR A 45 1.01 -3.12 18.08
C THR A 45 -0.25 -2.61 18.78
N TRP A 46 -1.02 -1.73 18.13
CA TRP A 46 -2.25 -1.18 18.71
C TRP A 46 -3.30 -2.26 18.96
N VAL A 47 -3.49 -3.20 18.04
CA VAL A 47 -4.45 -4.31 18.18
C VAL A 47 -4.05 -5.20 19.35
N GLU A 48 -2.76 -5.53 19.48
CA GLU A 48 -2.24 -6.34 20.59
C GLU A 48 -2.45 -5.67 21.95
N GLN A 49 -2.32 -4.35 22.02
CA GLN A 49 -2.57 -3.56 23.24
C GLN A 49 -4.07 -3.34 23.52
N ASN A 50 -4.94 -3.54 22.54
CA ASN A 50 -6.38 -3.30 22.64
C ASN A 50 -7.22 -4.54 22.23
N PRO A 51 -6.99 -5.73 22.82
CA PRO A 51 -7.58 -6.99 22.33
C PRO A 51 -9.11 -7.06 22.43
N LYS A 52 -9.73 -6.18 23.22
CA LYS A 52 -11.20 -6.09 23.36
C LYS A 52 -11.84 -5.10 22.39
N LYS A 53 -11.07 -4.37 21.58
CA LYS A 53 -11.57 -3.38 20.63
C LYS A 53 -11.53 -3.95 19.22
N SER A 54 -12.69 -4.22 18.66
CA SER A 54 -12.83 -4.60 17.26
C SER A 54 -12.83 -3.38 16.32
N GLU A 55 -13.33 -2.23 16.78
CA GLU A 55 -13.34 -0.98 16.01
C GLU A 55 -11.99 -0.25 16.12
N ILE A 56 -11.39 0.02 14.96
CA ILE A 56 -10.11 0.71 14.84
C ILE A 56 -10.34 2.23 14.73
N PRO A 57 -9.72 3.04 15.61
CA PRO A 57 -9.77 4.50 15.52
C PRO A 57 -9.23 5.02 14.18
N ARG A 58 -9.67 6.20 13.75
CA ARG A 58 -9.15 6.84 12.52
C ARG A 58 -7.64 7.11 12.58
N THR A 59 -7.13 7.39 13.76
CA THR A 59 -5.70 7.57 14.02
C THR A 59 -5.30 6.93 15.35
N ILE A 60 -4.08 6.38 15.43
CA ILE A 60 -3.59 5.61 16.59
C ILE A 60 -2.27 6.12 17.17
N GLY A 61 -1.80 7.28 16.71
CA GLY A 61 -0.53 7.86 17.12
C GLY A 61 0.07 8.76 16.04
N LYS A 62 1.39 8.97 16.12
CA LYS A 62 2.18 9.67 15.11
C LYS A 62 3.37 8.82 14.68
N HIS A 63 3.85 9.03 13.47
CA HIS A 63 5.10 8.47 12.97
C HIS A 63 5.85 9.50 12.14
N ASP A 64 7.13 9.23 11.96
CA ASP A 64 7.97 10.02 11.06
C ASP A 64 7.64 9.68 9.60
N PHE A 65 7.75 10.68 8.73
CA PHE A 65 7.76 10.53 7.29
C PHE A 65 8.86 11.41 6.70
N THR A 66 9.39 11.02 5.55
CA THR A 66 10.48 11.75 4.88
C THR A 66 10.07 12.09 3.45
N ILE A 67 10.24 13.35 3.06
CA ILE A 67 10.08 13.83 1.68
C ILE A 67 11.39 14.51 1.29
N GLY A 68 12.05 14.02 0.24
CA GLY A 68 13.41 14.44 -0.08
C GLY A 68 14.36 14.18 1.10
N ASP A 69 14.94 15.24 1.64
CA ASP A 69 15.88 15.26 2.78
C ASP A 69 15.23 15.73 4.10
N ILE A 70 13.93 16.03 4.08
CA ILE A 70 13.20 16.55 5.25
C ILE A 70 12.37 15.45 5.90
N THR A 71 12.54 15.29 7.21
CA THR A 71 11.76 14.37 8.04
C THR A 71 10.90 15.15 9.02
N GLU A 72 9.62 14.79 9.09
CA GLU A 72 8.64 15.41 9.98
C GLU A 72 7.67 14.35 10.56
N GLN A 73 6.83 14.75 11.51
CA GLN A 73 5.84 13.87 12.12
C GLN A 73 4.41 14.13 11.67
N ARG A 74 3.67 13.04 11.43
CA ARG A 74 2.23 13.08 11.11
C ARG A 74 1.45 12.02 11.85
N ALA A 75 0.13 12.21 11.94
CA ALA A 75 -0.75 11.20 12.51
C ALA A 75 -0.78 9.92 11.66
N ILE A 76 -0.80 8.77 12.31
CA ILE A 76 -0.93 7.46 11.68
C ILE A 76 -2.39 7.25 11.30
N GLY A 77 -2.73 7.41 10.02
CA GLY A 77 -4.06 7.13 9.49
C GLY A 77 -4.27 5.63 9.28
N THR A 78 -5.15 5.00 10.05
CA THR A 78 -5.40 3.54 10.01
C THR A 78 -6.01 3.05 8.70
N PHE A 79 -6.67 3.96 7.97
CA PHE A 79 -7.20 3.70 6.64
C PHE A 79 -6.13 3.32 5.61
N HIS A 80 -4.87 3.75 5.80
CA HIS A 80 -3.80 3.41 4.86
C HIS A 80 -3.50 1.91 4.86
N GLN A 81 -3.60 1.22 6.00
CA GLN A 81 -3.43 -0.24 6.03
C GLN A 81 -4.54 -0.96 5.27
N TRP A 82 -5.80 -0.54 5.44
CA TRP A 82 -6.92 -1.12 4.69
C TRP A 82 -6.75 -0.96 3.17
N LYS A 83 -6.02 0.08 2.72
CA LYS A 83 -5.67 0.27 1.32
C LYS A 83 -4.48 -0.58 0.90
N VAL A 84 -3.37 -0.55 1.64
CA VAL A 84 -2.13 -1.25 1.24
C VAL A 84 -2.32 -2.77 1.23
N GLN A 85 -3.13 -3.34 2.13
CA GLN A 85 -3.42 -4.78 2.11
C GLN A 85 -4.00 -5.22 0.76
N ARG A 86 -4.78 -4.38 0.07
CA ARG A 86 -5.37 -4.70 -1.22
C ARG A 86 -4.34 -4.67 -2.36
N ILE A 87 -3.33 -3.81 -2.25
CA ILE A 87 -2.22 -3.75 -3.20
C ILE A 87 -1.42 -5.05 -3.09
N VAL A 88 -1.08 -5.43 -1.85
CA VAL A 88 -0.35 -6.67 -1.56
C VAL A 88 -1.19 -7.89 -2.00
N ASP A 89 -2.47 -7.94 -1.66
CA ASP A 89 -3.36 -9.05 -2.05
C ASP A 89 -3.41 -9.21 -3.58
N CYS A 90 -3.48 -8.11 -4.34
CA CYS A 90 -3.43 -8.14 -5.80
C CYS A 90 -2.10 -8.71 -6.30
N TYR A 91 -0.98 -8.19 -5.81
CA TYR A 91 0.35 -8.65 -6.21
C TYR A 91 0.61 -10.13 -5.85
N GLN A 92 0.08 -10.61 -4.72
CA GLN A 92 0.21 -12.01 -4.31
C GLN A 92 -0.71 -12.97 -5.09
N GLN A 93 -1.68 -12.45 -5.85
CA GLN A 93 -2.56 -13.24 -6.72
C GLN A 93 -2.02 -13.45 -8.13
N PHE A 94 -0.90 -12.79 -8.48
CA PHE A 94 -0.28 -12.97 -9.79
C PHE A 94 0.24 -14.39 -9.99
N ASP A 95 0.04 -14.92 -11.20
CA ASP A 95 0.70 -16.13 -11.64
C ASP A 95 2.20 -15.91 -11.86
N GLU A 96 2.96 -16.99 -12.12
CA GLU A 96 4.41 -16.91 -12.26
C GLU A 96 4.87 -15.96 -13.39
N GLN A 97 4.12 -15.93 -14.51
CA GLN A 97 4.47 -15.08 -15.65
C GLN A 97 4.22 -13.59 -15.33
N GLN A 98 3.04 -13.28 -14.78
CA GLN A 98 2.69 -11.94 -14.32
C GLN A 98 3.68 -11.47 -13.25
N LYS A 99 4.01 -12.34 -12.30
CA LYS A 99 4.92 -12.02 -11.21
C LYS A 99 6.32 -11.73 -11.71
N CYS A 100 6.85 -12.51 -12.65
CA CYS A 100 8.16 -12.24 -13.27
C CYS A 100 8.22 -10.85 -13.93
N LEU A 101 7.19 -10.48 -14.70
CA LEU A 101 7.11 -9.16 -15.35
C LEU A 101 7.02 -8.03 -14.34
N VAL A 102 6.17 -8.17 -13.32
CA VAL A 102 5.96 -7.15 -12.30
C VAL A 102 7.16 -7.03 -11.38
N ASP A 103 7.82 -8.12 -11.01
CA ASP A 103 9.02 -8.10 -10.18
C ASP A 103 10.14 -7.35 -10.90
N THR A 104 10.37 -7.66 -12.19
CA THR A 104 11.33 -6.92 -13.02
C THR A 104 11.04 -5.41 -13.03
N PHE A 105 9.77 -5.02 -13.16
CA PHE A 105 9.39 -3.61 -13.11
C PHE A 105 9.63 -3.00 -11.72
N LEU A 106 9.21 -3.70 -10.65
CA LEU A 106 9.36 -3.23 -9.28
C LEU A 106 10.83 -3.09 -8.87
N GLU A 107 11.71 -3.97 -9.34
CA GLU A 107 13.16 -3.84 -9.15
C GLU A 107 13.69 -2.54 -9.76
N SER A 108 13.19 -2.13 -10.93
CA SER A 108 13.64 -0.90 -11.59
C SER A 108 13.26 0.40 -10.86
N VAL A 109 12.33 0.33 -9.92
CA VAL A 109 11.83 1.47 -9.12
C VAL A 109 12.04 1.27 -7.61
N ASP A 110 12.93 0.37 -7.21
CA ASP A 110 13.23 0.02 -5.80
C ASP A 110 11.99 -0.41 -4.97
N GLY A 111 10.99 -0.96 -5.66
CA GLY A 111 9.68 -1.31 -5.09
C GLY A 111 9.48 -2.79 -4.78
N LEU A 112 10.42 -3.68 -5.12
CA LEU A 112 10.19 -5.12 -4.96
C LEU A 112 10.02 -5.54 -3.50
N ASP A 113 10.93 -5.10 -2.63
CA ASP A 113 10.88 -5.38 -1.19
C ASP A 113 9.62 -4.84 -0.53
N SER A 114 9.07 -3.75 -1.08
CA SER A 114 7.85 -3.12 -0.58
C SER A 114 6.67 -4.10 -0.61
N MET A 115 6.60 -4.99 -1.60
CA MET A 115 5.53 -5.99 -1.72
C MET A 115 5.62 -7.12 -0.69
N GLN A 116 6.73 -7.22 0.05
CA GLN A 116 6.96 -8.24 1.08
C GLN A 116 6.46 -7.82 2.46
N ILE A 117 5.77 -6.67 2.56
CA ILE A 117 5.17 -6.19 3.80
C ILE A 117 4.21 -7.25 4.40
N HIS A 118 4.52 -7.69 5.62
CA HIS A 118 3.68 -8.65 6.33
C HIS A 118 2.57 -7.93 7.10
N ILE A 119 1.31 -8.26 6.81
CA ILE A 119 0.13 -7.68 7.45
C ILE A 119 -0.56 -8.77 8.28
N LYS A 120 -0.26 -8.79 9.59
CA LYS A 120 -0.79 -9.77 10.54
C LYS A 120 -2.27 -9.51 10.83
N ASN A 121 -2.62 -8.29 11.25
CA ASN A 121 -4.01 -7.94 11.59
C ASN A 121 -4.71 -7.29 10.39
N ARG A 122 -5.48 -8.08 9.64
CA ARG A 122 -6.19 -7.61 8.45
C ARG A 122 -7.41 -6.76 8.84
N LEU A 123 -7.72 -5.75 8.04
CA LEU A 123 -8.86 -4.86 8.29
C LEU A 123 -10.01 -5.09 7.32
N SER A 124 -11.22 -4.87 7.81
CA SER A 124 -12.45 -4.72 7.05
C SER A 124 -13.06 -3.34 7.24
N ARG A 125 -13.86 -2.90 6.28
CA ARG A 125 -14.61 -1.63 6.38
C ARG A 125 -16.11 -1.92 6.44
N VAL A 126 -16.71 -1.74 7.61
CA VAL A 126 -18.13 -2.01 7.89
C VAL A 126 -18.78 -0.71 8.38
N ASN A 127 -19.88 -0.28 7.76
CA ASN A 127 -20.60 0.95 8.15
C ASN A 127 -19.68 2.18 8.29
N ASN A 128 -18.75 2.37 7.35
CA ASN A 128 -17.74 3.43 7.35
C ASN A 128 -16.74 3.42 8.52
N LYS A 129 -16.64 2.31 9.24
CA LYS A 129 -15.67 2.07 10.31
C LYS A 129 -14.70 0.97 9.90
N LEU A 130 -13.46 1.06 10.39
CA LEU A 130 -12.49 -0.01 10.23
C LEU A 130 -12.61 -0.98 11.39
N VAL A 131 -12.60 -2.26 11.09
CA VAL A 131 -12.66 -3.34 12.07
C VAL A 131 -11.60 -4.39 11.78
N THR A 132 -11.10 -5.08 12.81
CA THR A 132 -10.27 -6.27 12.61
C THR A 132 -11.10 -7.38 11.98
N LEU A 133 -10.51 -8.15 11.07
CA LEU A 133 -11.07 -9.42 10.62
C LEU A 133 -10.88 -10.45 11.74
N ASN A 134 -11.98 -11.02 12.23
CA ASN A 134 -11.97 -12.13 13.19
C ASN A 134 -11.50 -13.42 12.52
#